data_AF-A0A349S5Z1-F1
#
_entry.id   AF-A0A349S5Z1-F1
#
_cell.length_a   1.000
_cell.length_b   1.000
_cell.length_c   1.000
_cell.angle_alpha   90.00
_cell.angle_beta   90.00
_cell.angle_gamma   90.00
#
_symmetry.space_group_name_H-M   'P 1'
#
loop_
_entity.id
_entity.type
_entity.pdbx_description
1 polymer ?
#
loop_
_entity_poly.entity_id
_entity_poly.type
_entity_poly.pdbx_seq_one_letter_code
_entity_poly.pdbx_strand_id
1 'polypeptide(L)'
;LLTLCHQLSPHNAKQTQQLNAMIMGIPNVGKSTLINHLAGKSIAKTGNEPAVTKQQQRIKLPRAITLIDTPGVLWPKFDNQNNGYRLGITGAIKDTAISHDDMAIYAIEYLRDHYASRLMARYQLPGLVGESEAILQQIGQYRGCISAGGMVDITRAASILLNEIRDGKLGQITFETPEMMHNERVVTERAIAALAEKKA
;
A
#
# COMPACT_ATOMS: atom_id res chain seq x y z
N LEU A 1 13.09 -11.77 15.69
CA LEU A 1 13.70 -11.60 14.35
C LEU A 1 15.21 -11.83 14.33
N LEU A 2 16.05 -11.12 15.10
CA LEU A 2 17.51 -11.30 15.06
C LEU A 2 17.97 -12.74 15.39
N THR A 3 17.30 -13.44 16.31
CA THR A 3 17.55 -14.89 16.55
C THR A 3 17.29 -15.73 15.30
N LEU A 4 16.19 -15.45 14.60
CA LEU A 4 15.77 -16.18 13.41
C LEU A 4 16.78 -16.00 12.27
N CYS A 5 17.37 -14.81 12.10
CA CYS A 5 18.41 -14.58 11.11
C CYS A 5 19.61 -15.54 11.29
N HIS A 6 20.00 -15.82 12.53
CA HIS A 6 21.06 -16.80 12.82
C HIS A 6 20.61 -18.24 12.57
N GLN A 7 19.36 -18.59 12.92
CA GLN A 7 18.81 -19.93 12.66
C GLN A 7 18.70 -20.25 11.16
N LEU A 8 18.38 -19.25 10.34
CA LEU A 8 18.27 -19.39 8.88
C LEU A 8 19.62 -19.38 8.16
N SER A 9 20.73 -19.14 8.87
CA SER A 9 22.09 -19.15 8.32
C SER A 9 22.94 -20.27 8.95
N PRO A 10 22.68 -21.54 8.59
CA PRO A 10 23.31 -22.70 9.24
C PRO A 10 24.83 -22.76 9.05
N HIS A 11 25.37 -22.10 8.03
CA HIS A 11 26.82 -22.01 7.78
C HIS A 11 27.56 -21.05 8.73
N ASN A 12 26.83 -20.17 9.45
CA ASN A 12 27.37 -19.23 10.44
C ASN A 12 27.03 -19.69 11.87
N ALA A 13 27.28 -20.97 12.19
CA ALA A 13 26.87 -21.61 13.45
C ALA A 13 27.43 -20.98 14.74
N LYS A 14 28.45 -20.13 14.65
CA LYS A 14 29.00 -19.39 15.80
C LYS A 14 28.44 -17.96 15.79
N GLN A 15 27.82 -17.54 16.91
CA GLN A 15 27.31 -16.17 17.13
C GLN A 15 28.37 -15.05 17.01
N THR A 16 29.64 -15.41 16.76
CA THR A 16 30.77 -14.50 16.56
C THR A 16 31.03 -14.15 15.08
N GLN A 17 30.46 -14.87 14.12
CA GLN A 17 30.60 -14.55 12.69
C GLN A 17 29.63 -13.46 12.26
N GLN A 18 30.14 -12.47 11.53
CA GLN A 18 29.35 -11.34 11.07
C GLN A 18 28.35 -11.79 9.99
N LEU A 19 27.06 -11.61 10.26
CA LEU A 19 25.97 -11.92 9.34
C LEU A 19 25.56 -10.65 8.60
N ASN A 20 25.55 -10.69 7.26
CA ASN A 20 24.98 -9.62 6.46
C ASN A 20 23.54 -9.99 6.08
N ALA A 21 22.60 -9.11 6.40
CA ALA A 21 21.19 -9.24 6.03
C ALA A 21 20.76 -8.00 5.24
N MET A 22 19.72 -8.12 4.42
CA MET A 22 19.16 -7.01 3.66
C MET A 22 17.64 -6.99 3.85
N ILE A 23 17.05 -5.80 3.91
CA ILE A 23 15.59 -5.63 3.84
C ILE A 23 15.25 -5.07 2.46
N MET A 24 14.34 -5.75 1.77
CA MET A 24 13.79 -5.33 0.48
C MET A 24 12.27 -5.25 0.55
N GLY A 25 11.68 -4.45 -0.34
CA GLY A 25 10.24 -4.32 -0.49
C GLY A 25 9.87 -3.00 -1.15
N ILE A 26 8.59 -2.85 -1.51
CA ILE A 26 8.07 -1.63 -2.14
C ILE A 26 8.13 -0.42 -1.16
N PRO A 27 7.92 0.82 -1.61
CA PRO A 27 7.82 1.98 -0.73
C PRO A 27 6.73 1.83 0.34
N ASN A 28 6.87 2.54 1.46
CA ASN A 28 5.89 2.65 2.54
C ASN A 28 5.45 1.37 3.27
N VAL A 29 6.03 0.19 3.00
CA VAL A 29 5.78 -1.05 3.78
C VAL A 29 6.42 -1.09 5.19
N GLY A 30 7.02 0.01 5.64
CA GLY A 30 7.62 0.08 6.99
C GLY A 30 9.05 -0.48 7.11
N LYS A 31 9.82 -0.58 6.01
CA LYS A 31 11.23 -1.03 6.03
C LYS A 31 12.07 -0.26 7.05
N SER A 32 12.10 1.07 6.95
CA SER A 32 12.86 1.96 7.85
C SER A 32 12.37 1.89 9.29
N THR A 33 11.06 1.71 9.50
CA THR A 33 10.48 1.52 10.83
C THR A 33 10.96 0.24 11.47
N LEU A 34 10.95 -0.88 10.73
CA LEU A 34 11.49 -2.16 11.19
C LEU A 34 12.99 -2.05 11.50
N ILE A 35 13.76 -1.36 10.66
CA ILE A 35 15.18 -1.10 10.89
C ILE A 35 15.42 -0.36 12.20
N ASN A 36 14.72 0.76 12.42
CA ASN A 36 14.86 1.57 13.62
C ASN A 36 14.48 0.77 14.87
N HIS A 37 13.43 -0.04 14.78
CA HIS A 37 13.02 -0.94 15.86
C HIS A 37 14.09 -1.98 16.18
N LEU A 38 14.67 -2.64 15.17
CA LEU A 38 15.75 -3.62 15.34
C LEU A 38 17.04 -2.99 15.88
N ALA A 39 17.31 -1.74 15.54
CA ALA A 39 18.47 -1.00 15.99
C ALA A 39 18.31 -0.40 17.39
N GLY A 40 17.08 -0.30 17.91
CA GLY A 40 16.75 0.35 19.18
C GLY A 40 16.93 1.87 19.19
N LYS A 41 17.12 2.48 18.02
CA LYS A 41 17.30 3.93 17.86
C LYS A 41 16.88 4.38 16.45
N SER A 42 16.58 5.66 16.30
CA SER A 42 16.24 6.25 15.00
C SER A 42 17.50 6.46 14.15
N ILE A 43 17.74 5.57 13.18
CA ILE A 43 18.89 5.60 12.26
C ILE A 43 18.42 5.85 10.84
N ALA A 44 17.46 5.07 10.37
CA ALA A 44 16.87 5.20 9.04
C ALA A 44 15.80 6.29 9.06
N LYS A 45 15.78 7.12 8.02
CA LYS A 45 14.74 8.13 7.84
C LYS A 45 13.39 7.43 7.61
N THR A 46 12.39 7.83 8.39
CA THR A 46 11.00 7.37 8.27
C THR A 46 10.12 8.52 7.79
N GLY A 47 9.16 8.22 6.94
CA GLY A 47 8.14 9.15 6.47
C GLY A 47 7.07 8.37 5.71
N ASN A 48 5.88 8.96 5.58
CA ASN A 48 4.75 8.35 4.86
C ASN A 48 4.76 8.68 3.36
N GLU A 49 5.84 9.29 2.87
CA GLU A 49 6.02 9.58 1.45
C GLU A 49 6.88 8.51 0.77
N PRO A 50 6.52 8.04 -0.44
CA PRO A 50 7.36 7.13 -1.19
C PRO A 50 8.74 7.75 -1.50
N ALA A 51 9.77 6.91 -1.51
CA ALA A 51 11.18 7.27 -1.79
C ALA A 51 11.89 8.12 -0.72
N VAL A 52 11.49 7.98 0.56
CA VAL A 52 12.22 8.57 1.71
C VAL A 52 13.65 8.02 1.83
N THR A 53 13.84 6.70 1.72
CA THR A 53 15.17 6.08 1.65
C THR A 53 15.73 6.23 0.24
N LYS A 54 16.77 7.05 0.07
CA LYS A 54 17.37 7.39 -1.24
C LYS A 54 18.69 6.66 -1.53
N GLN A 55 19.39 6.21 -0.50
CA GLN A 55 20.70 5.56 -0.61
C GLN A 55 20.71 4.30 0.24
N GLN A 56 21.48 3.30 -0.19
CA GLN A 56 21.71 2.11 0.62
C GLN A 56 22.61 2.47 1.80
N GLN A 57 22.29 1.89 2.96
CA GLN A 57 23.04 2.14 4.19
C GLN A 57 23.31 0.83 4.92
N ARG A 58 24.49 0.72 5.53
CA ARG A 58 24.87 -0.44 6.37
C ARG A 58 24.69 -0.08 7.84
N ILE A 59 23.80 -0.79 8.50
CA ILE A 59 23.41 -0.56 9.88
C ILE A 59 23.88 -1.75 10.71
N LYS A 60 24.78 -1.49 11.66
CA LYS A 60 25.23 -2.50 12.61
C LYS A 60 24.14 -2.72 13.66
N LEU A 61 23.71 -3.95 13.80
CA LEU A 61 22.74 -4.42 14.78
C LEU A 61 23.41 -5.30 15.84
N PRO A 62 22.75 -5.56 16.98
CA PRO A 62 23.21 -6.54 17.95
C PRO A 62 23.42 -7.93 17.33
N ARG A 63 24.19 -8.79 18.04
CA ARG A 63 24.48 -10.18 17.64
C ARG A 63 25.21 -10.31 16.31
N ALA A 64 26.18 -9.42 16.07
CA ALA A 64 27.04 -9.42 14.88
C ALA A 64 26.27 -9.38 13.54
N ILE A 65 25.08 -8.77 13.51
CA ILE A 65 24.30 -8.60 12.27
C ILE A 65 24.60 -7.21 11.67
N THR A 66 24.87 -7.17 10.38
CA THR A 66 24.89 -5.94 9.58
C THR A 66 23.70 -5.96 8.65
N LEU A 67 22.78 -5.03 8.85
CA LEU A 67 21.59 -4.88 8.04
C LEU A 67 21.84 -3.86 6.92
N ILE A 68 21.45 -4.19 5.70
CA ILE A 68 21.52 -3.32 4.54
C ILE A 68 20.12 -2.77 4.30
N ASP A 69 19.96 -1.46 4.49
CA ASP A 69 18.74 -0.73 4.12
C ASP A 69 18.75 -0.48 2.61
N THR A 70 17.62 -0.70 1.96
CA THR A 70 17.46 -0.47 0.52
C THR A 70 16.27 0.45 0.24
N PRO A 71 16.38 1.35 -0.76
CA PRO A 71 15.23 2.09 -1.26
C PRO A 71 14.06 1.17 -1.59
N GLY A 72 12.84 1.66 -1.40
CA GLY A 72 11.67 0.94 -1.89
C GLY A 72 11.65 0.92 -3.41
N VAL A 73 11.46 -0.25 -4.00
CA VAL A 73 11.41 -0.40 -5.46
C VAL A 73 10.01 -0.81 -5.89
N LEU A 74 9.46 -0.10 -6.89
CA LEU A 74 8.25 -0.50 -7.60
C LEU A 74 8.61 -0.87 -9.03
N TRP A 75 7.85 -1.79 -9.61
CA TRP A 75 7.95 -2.11 -11.03
C TRP A 75 7.39 -0.96 -11.88
N PRO A 76 7.99 -0.65 -13.03
CA PRO A 76 7.55 0.47 -13.87
C PRO A 76 6.18 0.23 -14.53
N LYS A 77 5.79 -1.03 -14.70
CA LYS A 77 4.52 -1.44 -15.29
C LYS A 77 3.90 -2.56 -14.46
N PHE A 78 2.60 -2.47 -14.26
CA PHE A 78 1.80 -3.52 -13.66
C PHE A 78 1.05 -4.27 -14.76
N ASP A 79 1.20 -5.59 -14.79
CA ASP A 79 0.43 -6.42 -15.74
C ASP A 79 -1.04 -6.55 -15.31
N ASN A 80 -1.27 -6.65 -14.00
CA ASN A 80 -2.59 -6.57 -13.40
C ASN A 80 -2.86 -5.13 -12.93
N GLN A 81 -3.85 -4.47 -13.55
CA GLN A 81 -4.21 -3.09 -13.23
C GLN A 81 -4.72 -2.92 -11.79
N ASN A 82 -5.39 -3.94 -11.22
CA ASN A 82 -5.90 -3.90 -9.83
C ASN A 82 -4.77 -3.67 -8.82
N ASN A 83 -3.57 -4.19 -9.10
CA ASN A 83 -2.40 -3.96 -8.25
C ASN A 83 -2.01 -2.48 -8.20
N GLY A 84 -2.11 -1.75 -9.33
CA GLY A 84 -1.86 -0.32 -9.37
C GLY A 84 -2.82 0.45 -8.46
N TYR A 85 -4.12 0.12 -8.53
CA TYR A 85 -5.14 0.70 -7.66
C TYR A 85 -4.87 0.43 -6.18
N ARG A 86 -4.65 -0.84 -5.82
CA ARG A 86 -4.35 -1.25 -4.43
C ARG A 86 -3.13 -0.52 -3.87
N LEU A 87 -2.05 -0.46 -4.65
CA LEU A 87 -0.82 0.22 -4.26
C LEU A 87 -0.99 1.74 -4.14
N GLY A 88 -1.82 2.35 -4.98
CA GLY A 88 -2.18 3.76 -4.89
C GLY A 88 -3.00 4.06 -3.63
N ILE A 89 -4.04 3.27 -3.36
CA ILE A 89 -4.89 3.40 -2.18
C ILE A 89 -4.06 3.28 -0.89
N THR A 90 -3.17 2.28 -0.79
CA THR A 90 -2.32 2.09 0.39
C THR A 90 -1.12 3.03 0.48
N GLY A 91 -0.94 3.95 -0.49
CA GLY A 91 0.11 4.96 -0.47
C GLY A 91 1.51 4.44 -0.82
N ALA A 92 1.64 3.30 -1.51
CA ALA A 92 2.93 2.83 -2.00
C ALA A 92 3.41 3.61 -3.24
N ILE A 93 2.47 4.18 -4.01
CA ILE A 93 2.71 5.03 -5.18
C ILE A 93 2.65 6.50 -4.75
N LYS A 94 3.45 7.37 -5.39
CA LYS A 94 3.42 8.80 -5.13
C LYS A 94 2.10 9.42 -5.57
N ASP A 95 1.55 10.32 -4.75
CA ASP A 95 0.29 11.02 -5.04
C ASP A 95 0.30 11.77 -6.38
N THR A 96 1.46 12.27 -6.83
CA THR A 96 1.59 12.95 -8.14
C THR A 96 1.43 12.03 -9.35
N ALA A 97 1.43 10.72 -9.15
CA ALA A 97 1.36 9.71 -10.22
C ALA A 97 0.00 8.98 -10.26
N ILE A 98 -0.97 9.41 -9.44
CA ILE A 98 -2.29 8.77 -9.33
C ILE A 98 -3.42 9.79 -9.49
N SER A 99 -4.56 9.32 -9.98
CA SER A 99 -5.84 10.04 -9.95
C SER A 99 -6.56 9.69 -8.65
N HIS A 100 -6.70 10.64 -7.72
CA HIS A 100 -7.38 10.38 -6.44
C HIS A 100 -8.83 9.95 -6.65
N ASP A 101 -9.50 10.55 -7.62
CA ASP A 101 -10.88 10.27 -7.97
C ASP A 101 -11.05 8.81 -8.39
N ASP A 102 -10.23 8.32 -9.33
CA ASP A 102 -10.29 6.92 -9.80
C ASP A 102 -9.95 5.92 -8.67
N MET A 103 -8.94 6.25 -7.84
CA MET A 103 -8.56 5.42 -6.70
C MET A 103 -9.66 5.35 -5.65
N ALA A 104 -10.35 6.46 -5.40
CA ALA A 104 -11.47 6.53 -4.48
C ALA A 104 -12.68 5.76 -5.00
N ILE A 105 -12.98 5.83 -6.30
CA ILE A 105 -14.03 5.05 -6.95
C ILE A 105 -13.75 3.56 -6.79
N TYR A 106 -12.55 3.09 -7.17
CA TYR A 106 -12.16 1.69 -6.98
C TYR A 106 -12.23 1.25 -5.50
N ALA A 107 -11.78 2.12 -4.58
CA ALA A 107 -11.86 1.84 -3.14
C ALA A 107 -13.32 1.68 -2.68
N ILE A 108 -14.23 2.54 -3.15
CA ILE A 108 -15.66 2.47 -2.81
C ILE A 108 -16.28 1.19 -3.35
N GLU A 109 -15.98 0.79 -4.59
CA GLU A 109 -16.48 -0.46 -5.16
C GLU A 109 -16.10 -1.64 -4.28
N TYR A 110 -14.82 -1.74 -3.91
CA TYR A 110 -14.33 -2.81 -3.07
C TYR A 110 -14.93 -2.77 -1.65
N LEU A 111 -15.00 -1.58 -1.04
CA LEU A 111 -15.57 -1.41 0.30
C LEU A 111 -17.07 -1.69 0.34
N ARG A 112 -17.81 -1.39 -0.73
CA ARG A 112 -19.23 -1.72 -0.86
C ARG A 112 -19.46 -3.22 -0.80
N ASP A 113 -18.61 -4.01 -1.44
CA ASP A 113 -18.81 -5.46 -1.52
C ASP A 113 -18.28 -6.20 -0.29
N HIS A 114 -17.20 -5.70 0.31
CA HIS A 114 -16.48 -6.42 1.39
C HIS A 114 -16.61 -5.79 2.77
N TYR A 115 -16.93 -4.49 2.86
CA TYR A 115 -16.87 -3.71 4.09
C TYR A 115 -18.01 -2.67 4.21
N ALA A 116 -19.18 -2.96 3.62
CA ALA A 116 -20.30 -2.01 3.48
C ALA A 116 -20.66 -1.31 4.79
N SER A 117 -20.82 -2.10 5.87
CA SER A 117 -21.20 -1.59 7.18
C SER A 117 -20.19 -0.58 7.74
N ARG A 118 -18.89 -0.77 7.48
CA ARG A 118 -17.84 0.14 7.95
C ARG A 118 -17.83 1.44 7.15
N LEU A 119 -18.02 1.35 5.83
CA LEU A 119 -18.13 2.51 4.96
C LEU A 119 -19.35 3.36 5.35
N MET A 120 -20.51 2.71 5.50
CA MET A 120 -21.75 3.37 5.92
C MET A 120 -21.61 4.02 7.30
N ALA A 121 -21.07 3.29 8.30
CA ALA A 121 -20.89 3.82 9.65
C ALA A 121 -19.91 5.01 9.69
N ARG A 122 -18.83 4.99 8.89
CA ARG A 122 -17.83 6.06 8.87
C ARG A 122 -18.41 7.39 8.38
N TYR A 123 -19.28 7.33 7.38
CA TYR A 123 -19.82 8.50 6.68
C TYR A 123 -21.32 8.73 6.92
N GLN A 124 -21.92 8.01 7.88
CA GLN A 124 -23.34 8.08 8.23
C GLN A 124 -24.27 7.93 7.01
N LEU A 125 -23.91 7.03 6.10
CA LEU A 125 -24.68 6.79 4.88
C LEU A 125 -25.92 5.95 5.20
N PRO A 126 -27.13 6.36 4.78
CA PRO A 126 -28.35 5.59 5.00
C PRO A 126 -28.38 4.28 4.21
N GLY A 127 -27.55 4.18 3.17
CA GLY A 127 -27.38 3.01 2.30
C GLY A 127 -26.29 3.28 1.26
N LEU A 128 -25.77 2.23 0.63
CA LEU A 128 -24.83 2.35 -0.49
C LEU A 128 -25.61 2.31 -1.81
N VAL A 129 -26.43 3.33 -2.02
CA VAL A 129 -27.33 3.42 -3.18
C VAL A 129 -26.66 4.17 -4.32
N GLY A 130 -26.70 3.59 -5.51
CA GLY A 130 -26.15 4.17 -6.74
C GLY A 130 -24.71 3.73 -7.01
N GLU A 131 -24.12 4.37 -8.03
CA GLU A 131 -22.75 4.13 -8.44
C GLU A 131 -21.74 4.73 -7.46
N SER A 132 -20.50 4.29 -7.56
CA SER A 132 -19.41 4.66 -6.65
C SER A 132 -19.15 6.17 -6.62
N GLU A 133 -19.36 6.87 -7.74
CA GLU A 133 -19.28 8.33 -7.86
C GLU A 133 -20.37 9.02 -7.03
N ALA A 134 -21.58 8.46 -7.00
CA ALA A 134 -22.68 9.01 -6.19
C ALA A 134 -22.39 8.83 -4.69
N ILE A 135 -21.82 7.68 -4.30
CA ILE A 135 -21.36 7.44 -2.93
C ILE A 135 -20.22 8.41 -2.58
N LEU A 136 -19.27 8.64 -3.48
CA LEU A 136 -18.19 9.62 -3.26
C LEU A 136 -18.73 11.05 -3.09
N GLN A 137 -19.75 11.43 -3.84
CA GLN A 137 -20.47 12.69 -3.67
C GLN A 137 -21.11 12.79 -2.27
N GLN A 138 -21.78 11.74 -1.80
CA GLN A 138 -22.38 11.69 -0.47
C GLN A 138 -21.31 11.82 0.63
N ILE A 139 -20.17 11.13 0.48
CA ILE A 139 -19.01 11.27 1.38
C ILE A 139 -18.53 12.73 1.40
N GLY A 140 -18.43 13.35 0.22
CA GLY A 140 -18.04 14.75 0.08
C GLY A 140 -19.01 15.69 0.78
N GLN A 141 -20.32 15.50 0.62
CA GLN A 141 -21.35 16.27 1.34
C GLN A 141 -21.20 16.13 2.85
N TYR A 142 -21.08 14.89 3.35
CA TYR A 142 -20.93 14.60 4.77
C TYR A 142 -19.66 15.22 5.37
N ARG A 143 -18.56 15.24 4.60
CA ARG A 143 -17.28 15.85 5.00
C ARG A 143 -17.23 17.36 4.82
N GLY A 144 -18.28 18.00 4.31
CA GLY A 144 -18.28 19.43 4.01
C GLY A 144 -17.33 19.81 2.88
N CYS A 145 -17.09 18.89 1.94
CA CYS A 145 -16.29 19.13 0.75
C CYS A 145 -17.09 19.96 -0.26
N ILE A 146 -17.41 21.20 0.07
CA ILE A 146 -18.17 22.12 -0.79
C ILE A 146 -17.22 23.15 -1.41
N SER A 147 -17.33 23.36 -2.73
CA SER A 147 -16.61 24.37 -3.50
C SER A 147 -17.47 25.62 -3.74
N ALA A 148 -16.89 26.64 -4.38
CA ALA A 148 -17.62 27.84 -4.77
C ALA A 148 -18.81 27.47 -5.67
N GLY A 149 -20.01 27.97 -5.34
CA GLY A 149 -21.25 27.63 -6.05
C GLY A 149 -22.06 26.47 -5.43
N GLY A 150 -21.63 25.93 -4.28
CA GLY A 150 -22.41 24.93 -3.54
C GLY A 150 -22.26 23.50 -4.08
N MET A 151 -21.36 23.28 -5.04
CA MET A 151 -21.07 21.96 -5.59
C MET A 151 -20.10 21.18 -4.71
N VAL A 152 -20.17 19.85 -4.76
CA VAL A 152 -19.24 18.99 -4.04
C VAL A 152 -17.89 18.94 -4.76
N ASP A 153 -16.83 19.16 -4.01
CA ASP A 153 -15.44 19.01 -4.42
C ASP A 153 -15.02 17.53 -4.32
N ILE A 154 -15.09 16.84 -5.46
CA ILE A 154 -14.85 15.40 -5.56
C ILE A 154 -13.40 15.04 -5.24
N THR A 155 -12.44 15.78 -5.78
CA THR A 155 -11.01 15.50 -5.56
C THR A 155 -10.64 15.66 -4.08
N ARG A 156 -11.20 16.64 -3.38
CA ARG A 156 -11.02 16.76 -1.92
C ARG A 156 -11.69 15.62 -1.17
N ALA A 157 -12.91 15.23 -1.55
CA ALA A 157 -13.60 14.09 -0.94
C ALA A 157 -12.81 12.78 -1.13
N ALA A 158 -12.29 12.54 -2.34
CA ALA A 158 -11.45 11.40 -2.69
C ALA A 158 -10.17 11.37 -1.84
N SER A 159 -9.49 12.52 -1.75
CA SER A 159 -8.28 12.65 -0.92
C SER A 159 -8.56 12.34 0.56
N ILE A 160 -9.69 12.82 1.10
CA ILE A 160 -10.11 12.52 2.48
C ILE A 160 -10.37 11.02 2.64
N LEU A 161 -11.13 10.40 1.74
CA LEU A 161 -11.42 8.97 1.80
C LEU A 161 -10.12 8.14 1.81
N LEU A 162 -9.22 8.39 0.87
CA LEU A 162 -7.95 7.66 0.74
C LEU A 162 -7.07 7.85 2.00
N ASN A 163 -6.97 9.06 2.53
CA ASN A 163 -6.23 9.31 3.76
C ASN A 163 -6.87 8.62 4.97
N GLU A 164 -8.20 8.60 5.08
CA GLU A 164 -8.89 7.91 6.16
C GLU A 164 -8.76 6.38 6.08
N ILE A 165 -8.65 5.82 4.87
CA ILE A 165 -8.29 4.41 4.66
C ILE A 165 -6.87 4.16 5.16
N ARG A 166 -5.90 4.98 4.72
CA ARG A 166 -4.47 4.87 5.10
C ARG A 166 -4.25 5.03 6.60
N ASP A 167 -5.01 5.91 7.24
CA ASP A 167 -4.99 6.16 8.69
C ASP A 167 -5.77 5.11 9.51
N GLY A 168 -6.37 4.11 8.85
CA GLY A 168 -7.12 3.04 9.49
C GLY A 168 -8.43 3.50 10.15
N LYS A 169 -8.99 4.66 9.75
CA LYS A 169 -10.24 5.21 10.32
C LYS A 169 -11.47 4.39 9.96
N LEU A 170 -11.40 3.59 8.90
CA LEU A 170 -12.42 2.59 8.54
C LEU A 170 -12.12 1.20 9.16
N GLY A 171 -11.14 1.10 10.05
CA GLY A 171 -10.67 -0.15 10.65
C GLY A 171 -9.63 -0.88 9.79
N GLN A 172 -9.32 -2.12 10.16
CA GLN A 172 -8.36 -2.96 9.43
C GLN A 172 -9.01 -3.48 8.14
N ILE A 173 -8.52 -3.02 7.00
CA ILE A 173 -8.99 -3.38 5.66
C ILE A 173 -7.86 -4.08 4.91
N THR A 174 -8.20 -5.12 4.17
CA THR A 174 -7.31 -5.73 3.16
C THR A 174 -8.02 -5.60 1.82
N PHE A 175 -7.32 -5.09 0.79
CA PHE A 175 -7.89 -4.85 -0.54
C PHE A 175 -7.75 -6.05 -1.51
N GLU A 176 -7.42 -7.21 -0.97
CA GLU A 176 -7.25 -8.45 -1.71
C GLU A 176 -7.50 -9.65 -0.81
N THR A 177 -7.85 -10.78 -1.41
CA THR A 177 -7.88 -12.08 -0.75
C THR A 177 -6.99 -13.06 -1.51
N PRO A 178 -6.49 -14.13 -0.88
CA PRO A 178 -5.71 -15.15 -1.58
C PRO A 178 -6.42 -15.71 -2.82
N GLU A 179 -7.74 -15.93 -2.72
CA GLU A 179 -8.56 -16.42 -3.82
C GLU A 179 -8.67 -15.40 -4.96
N MET A 180 -8.94 -14.12 -4.63
CA MET A 180 -8.97 -13.03 -5.60
C MET A 180 -7.65 -12.92 -6.37
N MET A 181 -6.52 -12.94 -5.65
CA MET A 181 -5.20 -12.86 -6.27
C MET A 181 -4.88 -14.06 -7.15
N HIS A 182 -5.32 -15.26 -6.75
CA HIS A 182 -5.17 -16.45 -7.58
C HIS A 182 -5.94 -16.30 -8.90
N ASN A 183 -7.20 -15.90 -8.84
CA ASN A 183 -8.05 -15.74 -10.01
C ASN A 183 -7.51 -14.64 -10.95
N GLU A 184 -7.14 -13.48 -10.41
CA GLU A 184 -6.58 -12.37 -11.19
C GLU A 184 -5.25 -12.75 -11.86
N ARG A 185 -4.41 -13.53 -11.18
CA ARG A 185 -3.16 -14.02 -11.76
C ARG A 185 -3.42 -14.89 -12.99
N VAL A 186 -4.37 -15.83 -12.91
CA VAL A 186 -4.72 -16.70 -14.05
C VAL A 186 -5.23 -15.87 -15.23
N VAL A 187 -6.08 -14.88 -14.99
CA VAL A 187 -6.58 -13.97 -16.03
C VAL A 187 -5.44 -13.16 -16.65
N THR A 188 -4.52 -12.64 -15.83
CA THR A 188 -3.39 -11.83 -16.27
C THR A 188 -2.43 -12.65 -17.14
N GLU A 189 -2.07 -13.87 -16.71
CA GLU A 189 -1.20 -14.78 -17.47
C GLU A 189 -1.81 -15.13 -18.84
N ARG A 190 -3.13 -15.38 -18.92
CA ARG A 190 -3.83 -15.62 -20.19
C ARG A 190 -3.81 -14.41 -21.11
N ALA A 191 -4.04 -13.21 -20.57
CA ALA A 191 -4.00 -11.97 -21.35
C ALA A 191 -2.60 -11.69 -21.92
N ILE A 192 -1.54 -11.92 -21.13
CA ILE A 192 -0.15 -11.80 -21.57
C ILE A 192 0.15 -12.79 -22.70
N ALA A 193 -0.25 -14.05 -22.55
CA ALA A 193 -0.02 -15.09 -23.57
C ALA A 193 -0.72 -14.72 -24.90
N ALA A 194 -1.99 -14.31 -24.86
CA ALA A 194 -2.73 -13.90 -26.05
C ALA A 194 -2.12 -12.66 -26.75
N LEU A 195 -1.54 -11.73 -25.98
CA LEU A 195 -0.82 -10.58 -26.54
C LEU A 195 0.52 -10.97 -27.18
N ALA A 196 1.21 -11.99 -26.65
CA ALA A 196 2.43 -12.51 -27.24
C ALA A 196 2.16 -13.22 -28.57
N GLU A 197 1.09 -14.03 -28.65
CA GLU A 197 0.67 -14.70 -29.89
C GLU A 197 0.28 -13.72 -31.00
N LYS A 198 -0.40 -12.62 -30.66
CA LYS A 198 -0.75 -11.56 -31.65
C LYS A 198 0.46 -10.78 -32.19
N LYS A 199 1.60 -10.87 -31.53
CA LYS A 199 2.86 -10.19 -31.91
C LYS A 199 3.84 -11.10 -32.62
N ALA A 200 3.59 -12.41 -32.63
CA ALA A 200 4.36 -13.42 -33.35
C ALA A 200 3.82 -13.57 -34.78
#